data_AF-B6AC15-F1
#
_entry.id   AF-B6AC15-F1
#
_cell.length_a   1.000
_cell.length_b   1.000
_cell.length_c   1.000
_cell.angle_alpha   90.00
_cell.angle_beta   90.00
_cell.angle_gamma   90.00
#
_symmetry.space_group_name_H-M   'P 1'
#
loop_
_entity.id
_entity.type
_entity.pdbx_description
1 polymer ?
#
loop_
_entity_poly.entity_id
_entity_poly.type
_entity_poly.pdbx_seq_one_letter_code
_entity_poly.pdbx_strand_id
1 'polypeptide(L)'
;MLIANHVFAFIWFIWRCTIDGNISFIFKAINSNGYRPLVSSEFTPTTEELFNDAYMVQYYMRGIKEHKSIRFFMLDMSPECPKFQGNNSSFAMCHEQEKCQINDCDDSGLNQIFGGIVTQYSALNSKTGKSSSCEEELTLIDMAINPPCNTDYQGGEIWKVVYSELYKVNNSRLEEMISGMQSNIAIHASNRYYKTKDGQYQYSLTNFINKFAKFDNRGSNLLKTFYYVLRGVCILGPTIINYINTLDSNSTDISLKQEISQLVNPKLYYSCKDEYINKDIENIQNIQAMRNFFELLIRMLGCVECEKCVLHGTIKGTTLKLTSNTFNKKTVPEKLQSLDLFALINGLDIFTESITVIDKFAMRVKCGIFILSLFLFVLIFIIYLFTSPTKTNFFKILRSNFKKKVE
;
A
#
# COMPACT_ATOMS: atom_id res chain seq x y z
N MET A 1 -20.71 -19.25 16.89
CA MET A 1 -21.20 -17.94 16.41
C MET A 1 -20.28 -17.33 15.36
N LEU A 2 -18.95 -17.30 15.58
CA LEU A 2 -17.97 -16.68 14.66
C LEU A 2 -17.97 -17.27 13.23
N ILE A 3 -17.93 -18.60 13.08
CA ILE A 3 -17.91 -19.27 11.76
C ILE A 3 -19.18 -18.99 10.96
N ALA A 4 -20.34 -19.03 11.62
CA ALA A 4 -21.62 -18.72 10.97
C ALA A 4 -21.64 -17.29 10.43
N ASN A 5 -21.12 -16.31 11.19
CA ASN A 5 -21.01 -14.93 10.73
C ASN A 5 -20.12 -14.79 9.49
N HIS A 6 -18.98 -15.49 9.44
CA HIS A 6 -18.12 -15.50 8.26
C HIS A 6 -18.79 -16.16 7.05
N VAL A 7 -19.54 -17.25 7.26
CA VAL A 7 -20.32 -17.92 6.20
C VAL A 7 -21.40 -16.99 5.66
N PHE A 8 -22.20 -16.36 6.54
CA PHE A 8 -23.25 -15.42 6.12
C PHE A 8 -22.69 -14.19 5.40
N ALA A 9 -21.59 -13.62 5.90
CA ALA A 9 -20.91 -12.51 5.23
C ALA A 9 -20.41 -12.91 3.83
N PHE A 10 -19.90 -14.14 3.67
CA PHE A 10 -19.45 -14.63 2.37
C PHE A 10 -20.63 -14.94 1.42
N ILE A 11 -21.74 -15.50 1.92
CA ILE A 11 -22.97 -15.68 1.14
C ILE A 11 -23.50 -14.32 0.69
N TRP A 12 -23.53 -13.33 1.58
CA TRP A 12 -23.91 -11.96 1.24
C TRP A 12 -23.01 -11.37 0.16
N PHE A 13 -21.69 -11.61 0.23
CA PHE A 13 -20.76 -11.21 -0.81
C PHE A 13 -21.03 -11.88 -2.16
N ILE A 14 -21.31 -13.19 -2.19
CA ILE A 14 -21.69 -13.92 -3.42
C ILE A 14 -22.98 -13.34 -3.99
N TRP A 15 -24.00 -13.13 -3.16
CA TRP A 15 -25.27 -12.54 -3.53
C TRP A 15 -25.08 -11.15 -4.16
N ARG A 16 -24.27 -10.31 -3.51
CA ARG A 16 -23.95 -8.96 -4.02
C ARG A 16 -23.22 -9.01 -5.36
N CYS A 17 -22.23 -9.91 -5.50
CA CYS A 17 -21.55 -10.12 -6.79
C CYS A 17 -22.52 -10.58 -7.88
N THR A 18 -23.52 -11.38 -7.54
CA THR A 18 -24.53 -11.85 -8.49
C THR A 18 -25.40 -10.69 -8.97
N ILE A 19 -25.92 -9.87 -8.05
CA ILE A 19 -26.73 -8.69 -8.38
C ILE A 19 -25.93 -7.68 -9.22
N ASP A 20 -24.68 -7.41 -8.84
CA ASP A 20 -23.85 -6.41 -9.49
C ASP A 20 -23.16 -6.93 -10.78
N GLY A 21 -23.49 -8.15 -11.26
CA GLY A 21 -22.92 -8.74 -12.48
C GLY A 21 -21.44 -9.14 -12.40
N ASN A 22 -20.91 -9.31 -11.19
CA ASN A 22 -19.47 -9.51 -10.90
C ASN A 22 -19.12 -10.93 -10.48
N ILE A 23 -20.02 -11.89 -10.68
CA ILE A 23 -19.82 -13.29 -10.25
C ILE A 23 -18.57 -13.93 -10.89
N SER A 24 -18.19 -13.50 -12.10
CA SER A 24 -16.97 -13.95 -12.79
C SER A 24 -15.69 -13.69 -11.98
N PHE A 25 -15.66 -12.64 -11.15
CA PHE A 25 -14.50 -12.33 -10.32
C PHE A 25 -14.31 -13.29 -9.15
N ILE A 26 -15.36 -14.02 -8.74
CA ILE A 26 -15.23 -15.11 -7.78
C ILE A 26 -14.47 -16.27 -8.42
N PHE A 27 -14.82 -16.63 -9.67
CA PHE A 27 -14.12 -17.67 -10.43
C PHE A 27 -12.68 -17.26 -10.80
N LYS A 28 -12.45 -16.00 -11.16
CA LYS A 28 -11.10 -15.45 -11.43
C LYS A 28 -10.16 -15.70 -10.25
N ALA A 29 -10.64 -15.57 -9.01
CA ALA A 29 -9.84 -15.85 -7.82
C ALA A 29 -9.35 -17.30 -7.72
N ILE A 30 -10.10 -18.27 -8.26
CA ILE A 30 -9.82 -19.72 -8.15
C ILE A 30 -8.76 -20.15 -9.16
N ASN A 31 -8.62 -19.44 -10.29
CA ASN A 31 -7.60 -19.71 -11.29
C ASN A 31 -6.18 -19.68 -10.68
N SER A 32 -5.23 -20.36 -11.33
CA SER A 32 -3.83 -20.44 -10.87
C SER A 32 -3.22 -19.06 -10.65
N ASN A 33 -3.57 -18.09 -11.51
CA ASN A 33 -3.06 -16.72 -11.46
C ASN A 33 -3.92 -15.77 -10.60
N GLY A 34 -5.04 -16.25 -10.02
CA GLY A 34 -5.93 -15.46 -9.18
C GLY A 34 -6.28 -14.09 -9.77
N TYR A 35 -6.03 -13.04 -8.98
CA TYR A 35 -6.19 -11.64 -9.40
C TYR A 35 -4.90 -10.99 -9.93
N ARG A 36 -3.82 -11.76 -10.12
CA ARG A 36 -2.56 -11.21 -10.62
C ARG A 36 -2.77 -10.60 -12.01
N PRO A 37 -2.46 -9.31 -12.20
CA PRO A 37 -2.62 -8.66 -13.50
C PRO A 37 -1.61 -9.20 -14.52
N LEU A 38 -1.93 -9.08 -15.80
CA LEU A 38 -0.98 -9.38 -16.87
C LEU A 38 -0.18 -8.11 -17.20
N VAL A 39 1.14 -8.28 -17.31
CA VAL A 39 2.05 -7.25 -17.84
C VAL A 39 2.71 -7.82 -19.08
N SER A 40 2.55 -7.12 -20.20
CA SER A 40 3.22 -7.44 -21.46
C SER A 40 4.08 -6.26 -21.88
N SER A 41 5.39 -6.36 -21.65
CA SER A 41 6.39 -5.49 -22.24
C SER A 41 7.72 -6.23 -22.27
N GLU A 42 8.44 -6.10 -23.39
CA GLU A 42 9.78 -6.70 -23.57
C GLU A 42 10.80 -6.14 -22.56
N PHE A 43 10.52 -4.96 -22.00
CA PHE A 43 11.43 -4.22 -21.11
C PHE A 43 11.03 -4.29 -19.63
N THR A 44 10.09 -5.16 -19.26
CA THR A 44 9.68 -5.36 -17.88
C THR A 44 9.76 -6.84 -17.49
N PRO A 45 10.12 -7.17 -16.24
CA PRO A 45 10.00 -8.54 -15.75
C PRO A 45 8.57 -9.07 -15.89
N THR A 46 8.44 -10.39 -15.93
CA THR A 46 7.14 -11.06 -15.99
C THR A 46 6.32 -10.78 -14.72
N THR A 47 4.99 -10.97 -14.79
CA THR A 47 4.13 -10.87 -13.61
C THR A 47 4.65 -11.72 -12.45
N GLU A 48 5.11 -12.95 -12.70
CA GLU A 48 5.60 -13.84 -11.64
C GLU A 48 6.86 -13.29 -10.98
N GLU A 49 7.82 -12.82 -11.79
CA GLU A 49 9.05 -12.21 -11.30
C GLU A 49 8.77 -10.95 -10.47
N LEU A 50 7.82 -10.11 -10.87
CA LEU A 50 7.43 -8.93 -10.10
C LEU A 50 6.76 -9.28 -8.76
N PHE A 51 5.96 -10.35 -8.70
CA PHE A 51 5.42 -10.82 -7.44
C PHE A 51 6.51 -11.39 -6.53
N ASN A 52 7.48 -12.14 -7.09
CA ASN A 52 8.63 -12.63 -6.33
C ASN A 52 9.47 -11.47 -5.78
N ASP A 53 9.76 -10.46 -6.60
CA ASP A 53 10.42 -9.23 -6.17
C ASP A 53 9.66 -8.57 -5.01
N ALA A 54 8.33 -8.45 -5.11
CA ALA A 54 7.51 -7.87 -4.04
C ALA A 54 7.58 -8.67 -2.73
N TYR A 55 7.55 -10.02 -2.80
CA TYR A 55 7.72 -10.85 -1.61
C TYR A 55 9.11 -10.70 -0.98
N MET A 56 10.17 -10.59 -1.80
CA MET A 56 11.53 -10.37 -1.33
C MET A 56 11.69 -8.99 -0.68
N VAL A 57 11.17 -7.93 -1.29
CA VAL A 57 11.17 -6.58 -0.68
C VAL A 57 10.42 -6.60 0.65
N GLN A 58 9.24 -7.22 0.70
CA GLN A 58 8.45 -7.31 1.94
C GLN A 58 9.17 -8.09 3.04
N TYR A 59 9.99 -9.08 2.69
CA TYR A 59 10.81 -9.81 3.68
C TYR A 59 11.82 -8.89 4.36
N TYR A 60 12.60 -8.13 3.59
CA TYR A 60 13.60 -7.20 4.13
C TYR A 60 12.98 -5.99 4.84
N MET A 61 11.85 -5.48 4.34
CA MET A 61 11.16 -4.34 4.95
C MET A 61 10.62 -4.61 6.36
N ARG A 62 10.47 -5.88 6.78
CA ARG A 62 9.94 -6.22 8.13
C ARG A 62 10.78 -5.66 9.27
N GLY A 63 12.11 -5.69 9.18
CA GLY A 63 13.00 -5.10 10.18
C GLY A 63 13.12 -3.60 10.01
N ILE A 64 13.37 -3.17 8.77
CA ILE A 64 13.63 -1.78 8.39
C ILE A 64 12.53 -0.83 8.88
N LYS A 65 11.26 -1.21 8.74
CA LYS A 65 10.13 -0.36 9.14
C LYS A 65 9.95 -0.21 10.66
N GLU A 66 10.60 -1.05 11.46
CA GLU A 66 10.55 -0.98 12.93
C GLU A 66 11.63 -0.03 13.47
N HIS A 67 12.64 0.31 12.66
CA HIS A 67 13.62 1.32 13.01
C HIS A 67 12.96 2.70 13.11
N LYS A 68 13.23 3.40 14.22
CA LYS A 68 12.61 4.70 14.53
C LYS A 68 12.84 5.74 13.42
N SER A 69 14.03 5.78 12.82
CA SER A 69 14.37 6.69 11.73
C SER A 69 13.63 6.43 10.41
N ILE A 70 13.01 5.25 10.25
CA ILE A 70 12.15 4.91 9.11
C ILE A 70 10.67 5.03 9.48
N ARG A 71 10.31 4.57 10.69
CA ARG A 71 8.95 4.55 11.22
C ARG A 71 8.37 5.94 11.41
N PHE A 72 9.18 6.86 11.94
CA PHE A 72 8.74 8.23 12.16
C PHE A 72 9.12 9.09 10.96
N PHE A 73 8.10 9.62 10.28
CA PHE A 73 8.26 10.42 9.08
C PHE A 73 7.90 11.88 9.36
N MET A 74 8.83 12.79 9.08
CA MET A 74 8.58 14.24 9.19
C MET A 74 7.99 14.76 7.89
N LEU A 75 6.88 15.49 7.98
CA LEU A 75 6.18 16.00 6.81
C LEU A 75 5.48 17.32 7.11
N ASP A 76 5.52 18.25 6.16
CA ASP A 76 4.61 19.39 6.15
C ASP A 76 3.19 18.91 5.84
N MET A 77 2.31 19.01 6.84
CA MET A 77 0.92 18.57 6.77
C MET A 77 -0.03 19.63 6.24
N SER A 78 0.43 20.88 6.06
CA SER A 78 -0.38 22.00 5.59
C SER A 78 0.21 22.69 4.36
N PRO A 79 0.52 21.95 3.28
CA PRO A 79 1.04 22.59 2.07
C PRO A 79 -0.01 23.56 1.50
N GLU A 80 0.43 24.69 0.97
CA GLU A 80 -0.48 25.68 0.40
C GLU A 80 -1.19 25.11 -0.85
N CYS A 81 -2.53 25.13 -0.85
CA CYS A 81 -3.32 24.77 -2.03
C CYS A 81 -3.07 25.77 -3.18
N PRO A 82 -2.52 25.34 -4.33
CA PRO A 82 -2.31 26.23 -5.47
C PRO A 82 -3.65 26.74 -6.03
N LYS A 83 -3.68 28.02 -6.40
CA LYS A 83 -4.86 28.63 -7.05
C LYS A 83 -5.02 28.08 -8.47
N PHE A 84 -6.04 27.25 -8.69
CA PHE A 84 -6.48 26.84 -10.02
C PHE A 84 -7.53 27.82 -10.56
N GLN A 85 -7.48 28.15 -11.85
CA GLN A 85 -8.43 29.07 -12.48
C GLN A 85 -9.87 28.55 -12.31
N GLY A 86 -10.72 29.30 -11.59
CA GLY A 86 -12.17 29.11 -11.57
C GLY A 86 -12.78 28.48 -10.31
N ASN A 87 -12.00 28.03 -9.33
CA ASN A 87 -12.56 27.35 -8.15
C ASN A 87 -12.37 28.14 -6.85
N ASN A 88 -13.45 28.79 -6.39
CA ASN A 88 -13.60 29.32 -5.02
C ASN A 88 -14.15 28.26 -4.04
N SER A 89 -14.13 26.98 -4.41
CA SER A 89 -14.84 25.91 -3.70
C SER A 89 -13.89 24.91 -3.07
N SER A 90 -14.11 24.64 -1.77
CA SER A 90 -13.55 23.52 -1.01
C SER A 90 -13.55 22.22 -1.84
N PHE A 91 -12.36 21.69 -2.13
CA PHE A 91 -12.20 20.45 -2.90
C PHE A 91 -12.53 19.24 -2.01
N ALA A 92 -13.82 18.88 -1.98
CA ALA A 92 -14.38 17.71 -1.28
C ALA A 92 -14.15 17.66 0.23
N MET A 93 -15.25 17.50 0.98
CA MET A 93 -15.19 17.44 2.43
C MET A 93 -14.84 16.04 2.93
N CYS A 94 -13.97 15.95 3.94
CA CYS A 94 -13.89 14.72 4.72
C CYS A 94 -15.16 14.56 5.57
N HIS A 95 -16.03 13.63 5.19
CA HIS A 95 -17.30 13.40 5.89
C HIS A 95 -17.13 12.76 7.28
N GLU A 96 -16.06 11.99 7.50
CA GLU A 96 -15.74 11.34 8.77
C GLU A 96 -14.33 11.74 9.22
N GLN A 97 -14.23 12.86 9.96
CA GLN A 97 -12.95 13.46 10.34
C GLN A 97 -11.98 12.47 11.01
N GLU A 98 -12.46 11.61 11.90
CA GLU A 98 -11.65 10.59 12.58
C GLU A 98 -10.96 9.60 11.61
N LYS A 99 -11.59 9.30 10.46
CA LYS A 99 -10.99 8.42 9.46
C LYS A 99 -9.86 9.12 8.68
N CYS A 100 -10.00 10.42 8.44
CA CYS A 100 -9.06 11.23 7.68
C CYS A 100 -7.86 11.72 8.50
N GLN A 101 -8.04 11.97 9.80
CA GLN A 101 -7.03 12.53 10.69
C GLN A 101 -5.89 11.55 10.99
N ILE A 102 -4.70 12.07 11.22
CA ILE A 102 -3.57 11.32 11.74
C ILE A 102 -3.82 11.03 13.23
N ASN A 103 -3.56 9.79 13.65
CA ASN A 103 -3.62 9.42 15.07
C ASN A 103 -2.40 10.01 15.79
N ASP A 104 -2.63 10.60 16.97
CA ASP A 104 -1.74 11.44 17.81
C ASP A 104 -0.23 11.35 17.54
N CYS A 105 0.40 12.53 17.49
CA CYS A 105 1.84 12.71 17.44
C CYS A 105 2.41 12.47 18.86
N ASP A 106 3.19 11.41 19.05
CA ASP A 106 3.84 11.18 20.35
C ASP A 106 5.08 12.08 20.47
N ASP A 107 4.88 13.29 20.99
CA ASP A 107 5.94 14.29 21.19
C ASP A 107 6.96 13.90 22.28
N SER A 108 6.65 12.87 23.08
CA SER A 108 7.45 12.52 24.27
C SER A 108 8.81 11.89 23.98
N GLY A 109 9.09 11.52 22.71
CA GLY A 109 10.31 10.82 22.30
C GLY A 109 11.30 11.62 21.45
N LEU A 110 10.96 12.83 20.98
CA LEU A 110 11.73 13.58 19.97
C LEU A 110 13.22 13.74 20.31
N ASN A 111 13.56 14.07 21.55
CA ASN A 111 14.95 14.25 22.01
C ASN A 111 15.73 12.93 22.15
N GLN A 112 15.04 11.80 22.27
CA GLN A 112 15.66 10.47 22.45
C GLN A 112 15.73 9.68 21.12
N ILE A 113 14.84 9.98 20.17
CA ILE A 113 14.72 9.25 18.90
C ILE A 113 15.80 9.67 17.89
N PHE A 114 16.25 10.93 17.95
CA PHE A 114 17.05 11.51 16.88
C PHE A 114 18.42 12.04 17.31
N GLY A 115 19.02 11.61 18.42
CA GLY A 115 20.29 12.18 18.93
C GLY A 115 21.42 12.42 17.90
N GLY A 116 21.47 11.64 16.80
CA GLY A 116 22.40 11.84 15.68
C GLY A 116 21.81 12.47 14.40
N ILE A 117 20.51 12.33 14.18
CA ILE A 117 19.81 12.83 12.98
C ILE A 117 19.30 14.26 13.24
N VAL A 118 18.84 14.56 14.45
CA VAL A 118 18.37 15.88 14.90
C VAL A 118 19.49 16.91 14.91
N THR A 119 20.77 16.59 15.03
CA THR A 119 21.84 17.61 14.93
C THR A 119 21.91 18.26 13.55
N GLN A 120 21.47 17.57 12.48
CA GLN A 120 21.26 18.18 11.16
C GLN A 120 19.93 18.97 11.05
N TYR A 121 18.91 18.62 11.85
CA TYR A 121 17.55 19.20 11.78
C TYR A 121 17.28 20.33 12.78
N SER A 122 17.89 20.33 13.96
CA SER A 122 17.85 21.45 14.91
C SER A 122 18.62 22.68 14.37
N ALA A 123 19.49 22.48 13.37
CA ALA A 123 20.02 23.57 12.57
C ALA A 123 18.98 24.24 11.65
N LEU A 124 17.96 23.51 11.18
CA LEU A 124 16.84 24.05 10.39
C LEU A 124 15.85 24.84 11.27
N ASN A 125 15.51 24.34 12.46
CA ASN A 125 14.59 25.03 13.39
C ASN A 125 15.22 26.21 14.15
N SER A 126 16.56 26.35 14.18
CA SER A 126 17.21 27.49 14.86
C SER A 126 16.95 28.86 14.20
N LYS A 127 16.34 28.91 13.02
CA LYS A 127 15.97 30.15 12.33
C LYS A 127 14.57 30.67 12.63
N THR A 128 13.71 29.91 13.29
CA THR A 128 12.31 30.27 13.51
C THR A 128 11.96 30.06 14.98
N GLY A 129 12.36 31.01 15.83
CA GLY A 129 12.12 30.96 17.27
C GLY A 129 10.64 31.02 17.65
N LYS A 130 9.96 29.87 17.65
CA LYS A 130 8.67 29.67 18.31
C LYS A 130 8.64 28.31 18.99
N SER A 131 8.18 28.30 20.24
CA SER A 131 7.91 27.09 21.01
C SER A 131 6.40 26.90 21.15
N SER A 132 6.02 25.62 21.29
CA SER A 132 4.71 25.05 21.64
C SER A 132 3.71 24.80 20.51
N SER A 133 3.12 23.59 20.56
CA SER A 133 1.82 23.18 20.00
C SER A 133 1.69 23.22 18.46
N CYS A 134 2.00 22.12 17.77
CA CYS A 134 1.58 21.78 16.39
C CYS A 134 1.64 22.88 15.30
N GLU A 135 2.32 24.00 15.56
CA GLU A 135 2.61 25.11 14.66
C GLU A 135 4.08 25.04 14.19
N GLU A 136 4.62 23.82 14.05
CA GLU A 136 5.88 23.61 13.34
C GLU A 136 5.60 23.35 11.85
N GLU A 137 6.44 23.90 10.97
CA GLU A 137 6.38 23.73 9.51
C GLU A 137 6.49 22.25 9.07
N LEU A 138 6.89 21.36 9.99
CA LEU A 138 7.00 19.92 9.79
C LEU A 138 6.41 19.17 11.01
N THR A 139 5.52 18.22 10.76
CA THR A 139 4.92 17.32 11.77
C THR A 139 5.63 15.97 11.78
N LEU A 140 5.98 15.45 12.96
CA LEU A 140 6.52 14.10 13.12
C LEU A 140 5.41 13.06 13.24
N ILE A 141 5.36 12.09 12.33
CA ILE A 141 4.25 11.15 12.21
C ILE A 141 4.73 9.71 12.36
N ASP A 142 4.10 8.95 13.26
CA ASP A 142 4.32 7.50 13.36
C ASP A 142 3.55 6.75 12.25
N MET A 143 4.28 6.21 11.29
CA MET A 143 3.75 5.45 10.17
C MET A 143 3.08 4.13 10.57
N ALA A 144 3.45 3.54 11.71
CA ALA A 144 2.91 2.25 12.14
C ALA A 144 1.43 2.34 12.55
N ILE A 145 1.05 3.45 13.18
CA ILE A 145 -0.35 3.71 13.59
C ILE A 145 -1.14 4.53 12.57
N ASN A 146 -0.47 5.04 11.53
CA ASN A 146 -1.07 5.79 10.42
C ASN A 146 -0.90 5.09 9.06
N PRO A 147 -1.28 3.79 8.92
CA PRO A 147 -1.14 3.09 7.65
C PRO A 147 -2.11 3.61 6.58
N PRO A 148 -1.82 3.41 5.28
CA PRO A 148 -2.74 3.79 4.22
C PRO A 148 -4.00 2.91 4.31
N CYS A 149 -5.18 3.55 4.38
CA CYS A 149 -6.45 2.88 4.62
C CYS A 149 -7.60 3.59 3.92
N ASN A 150 -8.81 3.03 4.02
CA ASN A 150 -10.01 3.70 3.55
C ASN A 150 -10.38 4.81 4.53
N THR A 151 -10.38 6.04 4.01
CA THR A 151 -10.76 7.23 4.77
C THR A 151 -12.16 7.72 4.42
N ASP A 152 -12.83 7.08 3.46
CA ASP A 152 -14.07 7.53 2.80
C ASP A 152 -13.97 8.94 2.18
N TYR A 153 -12.75 9.47 2.03
CA TYR A 153 -12.50 10.74 1.36
C TYR A 153 -12.83 10.68 -0.14
N GLN A 154 -13.59 11.67 -0.61
CA GLN A 154 -14.05 11.74 -2.00
C GLN A 154 -13.23 12.72 -2.85
N GLY A 155 -11.96 12.42 -3.11
CA GLY A 155 -11.05 13.29 -3.87
C GLY A 155 -11.27 13.36 -5.40
N GLY A 156 -12.49 13.12 -5.89
CA GLY A 156 -12.78 13.00 -7.33
C GLY A 156 -12.42 14.25 -8.14
N GLU A 157 -12.73 15.43 -7.62
CA GLU A 157 -12.42 16.70 -8.29
C GLU A 157 -10.91 16.95 -8.38
N ILE A 158 -10.16 16.59 -7.34
CA ILE A 158 -8.69 16.70 -7.33
C ILE A 158 -8.09 15.79 -8.39
N TRP A 159 -8.58 14.53 -8.50
CA TRP A 159 -8.14 13.63 -9.55
C TRP A 159 -8.42 14.17 -10.95
N LYS A 160 -9.56 14.85 -11.20
CA LYS A 160 -9.81 15.48 -12.51
C LYS A 160 -8.76 16.53 -12.85
N VAL A 161 -8.35 17.35 -11.89
CA VAL A 161 -7.29 18.36 -12.08
C VAL A 161 -5.95 17.68 -12.33
N VAL A 162 -5.60 16.66 -11.53
CA VAL A 162 -4.37 15.86 -11.72
C VAL A 162 -4.31 15.25 -13.12
N TYR A 163 -5.37 14.61 -13.58
CA TYR A 163 -5.43 14.03 -14.93
C TYR A 163 -5.40 15.10 -16.03
N SER A 164 -6.05 16.25 -15.83
CA SER A 164 -5.96 17.39 -16.76
C SER A 164 -4.52 17.86 -16.94
N GLU A 165 -3.76 18.04 -15.85
CA GLU A 165 -2.35 18.42 -15.94
C GLU A 165 -1.48 17.31 -16.52
N LEU A 166 -1.80 16.05 -16.22
CA LEU A 166 -1.09 14.87 -16.73
C LEU A 166 -1.16 14.81 -18.26
N TYR A 167 -2.34 14.99 -18.83
CA TYR A 167 -2.53 14.95 -20.29
C TYR A 167 -1.81 16.08 -21.03
N LYS A 168 -1.53 17.21 -20.37
CA LYS A 168 -0.69 18.27 -20.96
C LYS A 168 0.77 17.85 -21.10
N VAL A 169 1.26 16.96 -20.24
CA VAL A 169 2.62 16.42 -20.31
C VAL A 169 2.75 15.41 -21.45
N ASN A 170 1.66 14.69 -21.78
CA ASN A 170 1.58 13.72 -22.87
C ASN A 170 2.72 12.68 -22.85
N ASN A 171 2.87 12.00 -21.71
CA ASN A 171 3.87 10.96 -21.53
C ASN A 171 3.22 9.69 -20.96
N SER A 172 3.27 8.61 -21.74
CA SER A 172 2.62 7.33 -21.41
C SER A 172 3.13 6.71 -20.10
N ARG A 173 4.43 6.80 -19.82
CA ARG A 173 5.03 6.27 -18.60
C ARG A 173 4.56 7.03 -17.36
N LEU A 174 4.44 8.35 -17.48
CA LEU A 174 3.86 9.16 -16.42
C LEU A 174 2.38 8.79 -16.19
N GLU A 175 1.61 8.56 -17.26
CA GLU A 175 0.22 8.10 -17.15
C GLU A 175 0.11 6.74 -16.45
N GLU A 176 1.00 5.81 -16.77
CA GLU A 176 1.12 4.51 -16.10
C GLU A 176 1.43 4.68 -14.61
N MET A 177 2.40 5.55 -14.26
CA MET A 177 2.78 5.83 -12.87
C MET A 177 1.63 6.41 -12.05
N ILE A 178 0.87 7.35 -12.62
CA ILE A 178 -0.29 7.96 -11.94
C ILE A 178 -1.46 6.99 -11.83
N SER A 179 -1.75 6.23 -12.89
CA SER A 179 -2.74 5.16 -12.82
C SER A 179 -2.33 4.07 -11.81
N GLY A 180 -1.05 3.75 -11.69
CA GLY A 180 -0.53 2.80 -10.71
C GLY A 180 -0.61 3.33 -9.28
N MET A 181 -0.31 4.62 -9.07
CA MET A 181 -0.52 5.29 -7.77
C MET A 181 -1.98 5.25 -7.34
N GLN A 182 -2.92 5.56 -8.25
CA GLN A 182 -4.36 5.50 -7.95
C GLN A 182 -4.81 4.05 -7.64
N SER A 183 -4.23 3.07 -8.33
CA SER A 183 -4.48 1.65 -8.09
C SER A 183 -3.93 1.18 -6.74
N ASN A 184 -2.75 1.66 -6.35
CA ASN A 184 -2.15 1.42 -5.03
C ASN A 184 -3.08 1.92 -3.92
N ILE A 185 -3.65 3.13 -4.06
CA ILE A 185 -4.63 3.69 -3.12
C ILE A 185 -5.87 2.81 -3.04
N ALA A 186 -6.43 2.38 -4.19
CA ALA A 186 -7.61 1.53 -4.22
C ALA A 186 -7.40 0.18 -3.51
N ILE A 187 -6.22 -0.43 -3.66
CA ILE A 187 -5.88 -1.68 -2.98
C ILE A 187 -5.77 -1.49 -1.47
N HIS A 188 -5.05 -0.46 -1.01
CA HIS A 188 -4.90 -0.17 0.42
C HIS A 188 -6.23 0.16 1.09
N ALA A 189 -7.06 0.99 0.44
CA ALA A 189 -8.41 1.28 0.91
C ALA A 189 -9.28 0.01 0.97
N SER A 190 -9.13 -0.91 0.02
CA SER A 190 -9.87 -2.18 0.06
C SER A 190 -9.36 -3.12 1.16
N ASN A 191 -8.06 -3.15 1.40
CA ASN A 191 -7.43 -4.05 2.37
C ASN A 191 -7.66 -3.60 3.82
N ARG A 192 -7.67 -2.29 4.02
CA ARG A 192 -7.93 -1.63 5.30
C ARG A 192 -9.19 -0.77 5.18
N TYR A 193 -10.33 -1.42 4.97
CA TYR A 193 -11.60 -0.79 4.60
C TYR A 193 -12.37 -0.18 5.78
N TYR A 194 -12.36 -0.86 6.92
CA TYR A 194 -12.97 -0.36 8.15
C TYR A 194 -12.15 -0.82 9.36
N LYS A 195 -11.95 0.06 10.34
CA LYS A 195 -11.24 -0.25 11.59
C LYS A 195 -12.26 -0.63 12.66
N THR A 196 -12.13 -1.84 13.22
CA THR A 196 -12.99 -2.30 14.32
C THR A 196 -12.67 -1.58 15.62
N LYS A 197 -13.57 -1.70 16.61
CA LYS A 197 -13.35 -1.17 17.97
C LYS A 197 -12.07 -1.71 18.62
N ASP A 198 -11.67 -2.93 18.28
CA ASP A 198 -10.44 -3.56 18.76
C ASP A 198 -9.17 -3.09 18.02
N GLY A 199 -9.29 -2.05 17.18
CA GLY A 199 -8.19 -1.45 16.43
C GLY A 199 -7.77 -2.23 15.18
N GLN A 200 -8.45 -3.34 14.84
CA GLN A 200 -8.11 -4.20 13.71
C GLN A 200 -8.79 -3.73 12.42
N TYR A 201 -8.08 -3.79 11.29
CA TYR A 201 -8.67 -3.48 9.99
C TYR A 201 -9.37 -4.69 9.37
N GLN A 202 -10.59 -4.48 8.89
CA GLN A 202 -11.34 -5.40 8.03
C GLN A 202 -11.19 -5.01 6.57
N TYR A 203 -11.16 -6.01 5.70
CA TYR A 203 -11.09 -5.83 4.25
C TYR A 203 -12.49 -5.78 3.61
N SER A 204 -12.56 -5.26 2.39
CA SER A 204 -13.78 -5.31 1.55
C SER A 204 -13.48 -5.90 0.18
N LEU A 205 -13.97 -7.13 -0.05
CA LEU A 205 -13.90 -7.78 -1.37
C LEU A 205 -14.68 -7.01 -2.43
N THR A 206 -15.85 -6.49 -2.06
CA THR A 206 -16.68 -5.67 -2.96
C THR A 206 -15.94 -4.41 -3.40
N ASN A 207 -15.29 -3.70 -2.47
CA ASN A 207 -14.50 -2.52 -2.82
C ASN A 207 -13.29 -2.88 -3.71
N PHE A 208 -12.58 -3.97 -3.38
CA PHE A 208 -11.47 -4.46 -4.19
C PHE A 208 -11.88 -4.75 -5.63
N ILE A 209 -12.99 -5.46 -5.82
CA ILE A 209 -13.51 -5.78 -7.16
C ILE A 209 -13.92 -4.50 -7.89
N ASN A 210 -14.72 -3.65 -7.24
CA ASN A 210 -15.30 -2.46 -7.88
C ASN A 210 -14.30 -1.34 -8.14
N LYS A 211 -13.17 -1.28 -7.42
CA LYS A 211 -12.18 -0.21 -7.57
C LYS A 211 -10.90 -0.68 -8.28
N PHE A 212 -10.60 -1.98 -8.27
CA PHE A 212 -9.37 -2.52 -8.85
C PHE A 212 -9.62 -3.70 -9.80
N ALA A 213 -10.17 -4.82 -9.33
CA ALA A 213 -10.10 -6.10 -10.07
C ALA A 213 -10.79 -6.08 -11.44
N LYS A 214 -11.80 -5.22 -11.64
CA LYS A 214 -12.51 -5.05 -12.93
C LYS A 214 -11.71 -4.30 -14.00
N PHE A 215 -10.63 -3.61 -13.62
CA PHE A 215 -9.89 -2.73 -14.50
C PHE A 215 -8.52 -3.32 -14.78
N ASP A 216 -8.39 -4.17 -15.80
CA ASP A 216 -7.13 -4.87 -16.08
C ASP A 216 -5.95 -3.89 -16.31
N ASN A 217 -6.20 -2.76 -17.00
CA ASN A 217 -5.19 -1.72 -17.19
C ASN A 217 -4.67 -1.13 -15.87
N ARG A 218 -5.51 -0.99 -14.84
CA ARG A 218 -5.09 -0.51 -13.51
C ARG A 218 -4.13 -1.48 -12.84
N GLY A 219 -4.40 -2.78 -12.98
CA GLY A 219 -3.53 -3.83 -12.47
C GLY A 219 -2.17 -3.84 -13.17
N SER A 220 -2.16 -3.74 -14.50
CA SER A 220 -0.91 -3.66 -15.27
C SER A 220 -0.09 -2.43 -14.91
N ASN A 221 -0.73 -1.26 -14.83
CA ASN A 221 -0.09 0.00 -14.48
C ASN A 221 0.47 -0.01 -13.04
N LEU A 222 -0.22 -0.66 -12.11
CA LEU A 222 0.30 -0.86 -10.75
C LEU A 222 1.60 -1.68 -10.75
N LEU A 223 1.63 -2.80 -11.48
CA LEU A 223 2.83 -3.64 -11.58
C LEU A 223 4.00 -2.90 -12.24
N LYS A 224 3.74 -2.18 -13.35
CA LYS A 224 4.74 -1.31 -13.99
C LYS A 224 5.26 -0.24 -13.04
N THR A 225 4.37 0.39 -12.27
CA THR A 225 4.77 1.40 -11.28
C THR A 225 5.64 0.81 -10.18
N PHE A 226 5.27 -0.36 -9.63
CA PHE A 226 6.10 -1.07 -8.66
C PHE A 226 7.47 -1.42 -9.26
N TYR A 227 7.52 -1.93 -10.50
CA TYR A 227 8.75 -2.18 -11.23
C TYR A 227 9.62 -0.93 -11.33
N TYR A 228 9.05 0.21 -11.74
CA TYR A 228 9.79 1.48 -11.82
C TYR A 228 10.35 1.88 -10.46
N VAL A 229 9.56 1.79 -9.38
CA VAL A 229 10.00 2.12 -8.02
C VAL A 229 11.15 1.23 -7.58
N LEU A 230 11.02 -0.10 -7.72
CA LEU A 230 12.07 -1.04 -7.33
C LEU A 230 13.33 -0.86 -8.17
N ARG A 231 13.20 -0.74 -9.50
CA ARG A 231 14.31 -0.40 -10.41
C ARG A 231 15.02 0.88 -9.97
N GLY A 232 14.26 1.91 -9.62
CA GLY A 232 14.80 3.17 -9.13
C GLY A 232 15.62 3.00 -7.85
N VAL A 233 15.16 2.16 -6.93
CA VAL A 233 15.91 1.80 -5.71
C VAL A 233 17.21 1.05 -6.06
N CYS A 234 17.20 0.14 -7.04
CA CYS A 234 18.43 -0.52 -7.51
C CYS A 234 19.46 0.51 -8.04
N ILE A 235 18.99 1.47 -8.84
CA ILE A 235 19.84 2.49 -9.46
C ILE A 235 20.37 3.49 -8.41
N LEU A 236 19.52 3.87 -7.45
CA LEU A 236 19.89 4.76 -6.34
C LEU A 236 20.71 4.06 -5.25
N GLY A 237 20.86 2.73 -5.30
CA GLY A 237 21.55 1.92 -4.29
C GLY A 237 22.88 2.50 -3.82
N PRO A 238 23.82 2.88 -4.71
CA PRO A 238 25.07 3.52 -4.31
C PRO A 238 24.87 4.84 -3.53
N THR A 239 23.94 5.69 -3.98
CA THR A 239 23.62 6.96 -3.30
C THR A 239 22.99 6.72 -1.93
N ILE A 240 22.12 5.72 -1.82
CA ILE A 240 21.48 5.30 -0.54
C ILE A 240 22.54 4.77 0.43
N ILE A 241 23.43 3.88 -0.02
CA ILE A 241 24.52 3.33 0.80
C ILE A 241 25.43 4.46 1.29
N ASN A 242 25.80 5.38 0.39
CA ASN A 242 26.64 6.52 0.75
C ASN A 242 25.97 7.37 1.85
N TYR A 243 24.69 7.69 1.71
CA TYR A 243 23.94 8.42 2.73
C TYR A 243 23.90 7.66 4.06
N ILE A 244 23.49 6.39 4.03
CA ILE A 244 23.30 5.58 5.24
C ILE A 244 24.62 5.37 5.99
N ASN A 245 25.76 5.32 5.30
CA ASN A 245 27.08 5.27 5.93
C ASN A 245 27.47 6.56 6.65
N THR A 246 26.83 7.70 6.36
CA THR A 246 27.04 8.95 7.11
C THR A 246 26.27 9.02 8.44
N LEU A 247 25.30 8.12 8.67
CA LEU A 247 24.61 8.02 9.95
C LEU A 247 25.59 7.64 11.08
N ASP A 248 25.21 7.91 12.32
CA ASP A 248 26.06 7.62 13.48
C ASP A 248 26.35 6.12 13.67
N SER A 249 27.34 5.82 14.51
CA SER A 249 27.82 4.44 14.76
C SER A 249 27.19 3.79 16.00
N ASN A 250 26.02 4.25 16.44
CA ASN A 250 25.29 3.58 17.52
C ASN A 250 24.74 2.22 17.05
N SER A 251 24.42 1.32 17.98
CA SER A 251 24.00 -0.06 17.65
C SER A 251 22.72 -0.12 16.81
N THR A 252 21.77 0.81 17.00
CA THR A 252 20.54 0.89 16.23
C THR A 252 20.78 1.30 14.77
N ASP A 253 21.73 2.19 14.53
CA ASP A 253 22.12 2.63 13.19
C ASP A 253 22.96 1.57 12.47
N ILE A 254 23.72 0.75 13.20
CA ILE A 254 24.46 -0.38 12.60
C ILE A 254 23.51 -1.42 11.99
N SER A 255 22.44 -1.83 12.69
CA SER A 255 21.47 -2.79 12.14
C SER A 255 20.74 -2.20 10.93
N LEU A 256 20.31 -0.94 11.02
CA LEU A 256 19.66 -0.26 9.89
C LEU A 256 20.58 -0.16 8.66
N LYS A 257 21.86 0.17 8.86
CA LYS A 257 22.87 0.20 7.80
C LYS A 257 22.97 -1.14 7.09
N GLN A 258 23.02 -2.23 7.85
CA GLN A 258 23.12 -3.59 7.30
C GLN A 258 21.85 -3.98 6.55
N GLU A 259 20.67 -3.74 7.13
CA GLU A 259 19.38 -4.09 6.53
C GLU A 259 19.11 -3.30 5.24
N ILE A 260 19.35 -1.98 5.23
CA ILE A 260 19.22 -1.18 4.01
C ILE A 260 20.25 -1.60 2.95
N SER A 261 21.49 -1.89 3.34
CA SER A 261 22.51 -2.36 2.40
C SER A 261 22.11 -3.69 1.74
N GLN A 262 21.42 -4.57 2.47
CA GLN A 262 20.83 -5.78 1.91
C GLN A 262 19.66 -5.45 0.98
N LEU A 263 18.71 -4.61 1.42
CA LEU A 263 17.54 -4.20 0.64
C LEU A 263 17.91 -3.61 -0.73
N VAL A 264 18.99 -2.83 -0.82
CA VAL A 264 19.37 -2.17 -2.10
C VAL A 264 20.32 -3.02 -2.95
N ASN A 265 20.62 -4.26 -2.55
CA ASN A 265 21.50 -5.12 -3.32
C ASN A 265 20.85 -5.53 -4.64
N PRO A 266 21.39 -5.12 -5.80
CA PRO A 266 20.76 -5.37 -7.09
C PRO A 266 20.70 -6.85 -7.48
N LYS A 267 21.46 -7.73 -6.82
CA LYS A 267 21.44 -9.17 -7.09
C LYS A 267 20.18 -9.87 -6.58
N LEU A 268 19.37 -9.21 -5.75
CA LEU A 268 18.20 -9.80 -5.12
C LEU A 268 16.97 -9.84 -6.01
N TYR A 269 16.88 -8.93 -6.98
CA TYR A 269 15.62 -8.66 -7.67
C TYR A 269 15.75 -8.84 -9.19
N TYR A 270 14.71 -9.42 -9.79
CA TYR A 270 14.58 -9.50 -11.23
C TYR A 270 14.56 -8.11 -11.87
N SER A 271 13.87 -7.16 -11.23
CA SER A 271 13.76 -5.76 -11.66
C SER A 271 15.11 -5.01 -11.70
N CYS A 272 16.13 -5.51 -11.02
CA CYS A 272 17.46 -4.91 -11.00
C CYS A 272 18.42 -5.49 -12.06
N LYS A 273 18.00 -6.47 -12.88
CA LYS A 273 18.88 -7.03 -13.91
C LYS A 273 19.25 -5.98 -14.97
N ASP A 274 20.48 -6.06 -15.47
CA ASP A 274 21.03 -5.14 -16.46
C ASP A 274 20.18 -5.02 -17.74
N GLU A 275 19.52 -6.11 -18.15
CA GLU A 275 18.64 -6.12 -19.32
C GLU A 275 17.45 -5.17 -19.18
N TYR A 276 16.94 -4.98 -17.96
CA TYR A 276 15.83 -4.06 -17.67
C TYR A 276 16.33 -2.66 -17.30
N ILE A 277 17.49 -2.56 -16.63
CA ILE A 277 18.04 -1.26 -16.23
C ILE A 277 18.56 -0.48 -17.44
N ASN A 278 19.28 -1.12 -18.37
CA ASN A 278 20.06 -0.42 -19.39
C ASN A 278 19.31 -0.23 -20.72
N LYS A 279 18.18 -0.91 -20.94
CA LYS A 279 17.43 -0.82 -22.21
C LYS A 279 16.30 0.22 -22.19
N ASP A 280 15.89 0.67 -21.01
CA ASP A 280 14.76 1.59 -20.84
C ASP A 280 15.22 3.00 -20.42
N ILE A 281 15.83 3.72 -21.36
CA ILE A 281 16.37 5.08 -21.15
C ILE A 281 15.40 6.13 -21.70
N GLU A 282 14.98 7.05 -20.83
CA GLU A 282 14.07 8.15 -21.16
C GLU A 282 14.84 9.43 -21.53
N ASN A 283 14.20 10.30 -22.33
CA ASN A 283 14.77 11.60 -22.68
C ASN A 283 14.80 12.53 -21.45
N ILE A 284 15.90 13.28 -21.27
CA ILE A 284 16.08 14.20 -20.14
C ILE A 284 14.95 15.25 -20.06
N GLN A 285 14.44 15.73 -21.20
CA GLN A 285 13.31 16.67 -21.25
C GLN A 285 12.02 16.04 -20.70
N ASN A 286 11.76 14.77 -21.04
CA ASN A 286 10.61 14.02 -20.51
C ASN A 286 10.74 13.81 -19.00
N ILE A 287 11.94 13.45 -18.52
CA ILE A 287 12.22 13.32 -17.08
C ILE A 287 11.99 14.65 -16.35
N GLN A 288 12.44 15.77 -16.94
CA GLN A 288 12.19 17.09 -16.38
C GLN A 288 10.69 17.42 -16.31
N ALA A 289 9.92 17.08 -17.35
CA ALA A 289 8.47 17.27 -17.36
C ALA A 289 7.76 16.39 -16.32
N MET A 290 8.17 15.12 -16.15
CA MET A 290 7.69 14.25 -15.09
C MET A 290 7.99 14.81 -13.70
N ARG A 291 9.22 15.31 -13.48
CA ARG A 291 9.61 15.90 -12.19
C ARG A 291 8.75 17.11 -11.86
N ASN A 292 8.57 18.02 -12.81
CA ASN A 292 7.69 19.19 -12.66
C ASN A 292 6.25 18.78 -12.36
N PHE A 293 5.76 17.71 -13.01
CA PHE A 293 4.44 17.17 -12.75
C PHE A 293 4.31 16.62 -11.32
N PHE A 294 5.27 15.84 -10.84
CA PHE A 294 5.22 15.32 -9.46
C PHE A 294 5.35 16.43 -8.42
N GLU A 295 6.18 17.45 -8.66
CA GLU A 295 6.25 18.65 -7.81
C GLU A 295 4.93 19.41 -7.79
N LEU A 296 4.21 19.48 -8.92
CA LEU A 296 2.86 20.03 -8.97
C LEU A 296 1.87 19.15 -8.21
N LEU A 297 1.89 17.82 -8.43
CA LEU A 297 1.03 16.85 -7.75
C LEU A 297 1.16 16.94 -6.23
N ILE A 298 2.39 17.01 -5.70
CA ILE A 298 2.63 17.15 -4.27
C ILE A 298 2.04 18.46 -3.75
N ARG A 299 2.19 19.58 -4.48
CA ARG A 299 1.53 20.86 -4.13
C ARG A 299 0.01 20.78 -4.16
N MET A 300 -0.58 20.01 -5.10
CA MET A 300 -2.04 19.82 -5.14
C MET A 300 -2.59 19.12 -3.89
N LEU A 301 -1.74 18.42 -3.13
CA LEU A 301 -2.15 17.82 -1.86
C LEU A 301 -2.53 18.88 -0.82
N GLY A 302 -2.07 20.13 -0.98
CA GLY A 302 -2.55 21.25 -0.17
C GLY A 302 -4.05 21.53 -0.32
N CYS A 303 -4.68 21.02 -1.38
CA CYS A 303 -6.11 21.10 -1.59
C CYS A 303 -6.88 19.89 -1.03
N VAL A 304 -6.20 18.92 -0.41
CA VAL A 304 -6.78 17.70 0.16
C VAL A 304 -7.01 17.89 1.66
N GLU A 305 -8.26 17.83 2.10
CA GLU A 305 -8.59 17.96 3.55
C GLU A 305 -8.21 16.72 4.39
N CYS A 306 -8.03 15.57 3.74
CA CYS A 306 -7.72 14.32 4.41
C CYS A 306 -6.23 14.21 4.76
N GLU A 307 -5.85 14.38 6.03
CA GLU A 307 -4.45 14.32 6.50
C GLU A 307 -3.74 13.02 6.14
N LYS A 308 -4.35 11.84 6.39
CA LYS A 308 -3.77 10.55 5.97
C LYS A 308 -3.57 10.50 4.45
N CYS A 309 -4.44 11.15 3.68
CA CYS A 309 -4.33 11.20 2.22
C CYS A 309 -3.19 12.14 1.78
N VAL A 310 -2.98 13.27 2.46
CA VAL A 310 -1.82 14.15 2.29
C VAL A 310 -0.53 13.39 2.60
N LEU A 311 -0.46 12.73 3.75
CA LEU A 311 0.70 11.92 4.16
C LEU A 311 1.10 10.88 3.10
N HIS A 312 0.18 9.98 2.77
CA HIS A 312 0.45 8.89 1.83
C HIS A 312 0.55 9.39 0.39
N GLY A 313 -0.10 10.51 0.06
CA GLY A 313 0.03 11.21 -1.21
C GLY A 313 1.43 11.77 -1.41
N THR A 314 1.97 12.46 -0.39
CA THR A 314 3.29 13.07 -0.44
C THR A 314 4.38 12.01 -0.49
N ILE A 315 4.28 10.94 0.31
CA ILE A 315 5.22 9.82 0.25
C ILE A 315 5.26 9.25 -1.16
N LYS A 316 4.11 8.86 -1.73
CA LYS A 316 4.05 8.28 -3.08
C LYS A 316 4.52 9.26 -4.15
N GLY A 317 4.11 10.52 -4.08
CA GLY A 317 4.51 11.56 -5.04
C GLY A 317 6.03 11.76 -5.03
N THR A 318 6.64 11.83 -3.84
CA THR A 318 8.10 11.96 -3.68
C THR A 318 8.83 10.72 -4.15
N THR A 319 8.34 9.51 -3.83
CA THR A 319 8.89 8.25 -4.35
C THR A 319 8.90 8.27 -5.88
N LEU A 320 7.76 8.58 -6.52
CA LEU A 320 7.64 8.57 -7.97
C LEU A 320 8.45 9.68 -8.65
N LYS A 321 8.57 10.86 -8.02
CA LYS A 321 9.49 11.92 -8.42
C LYS A 321 10.94 11.39 -8.49
N LEU A 322 11.42 10.78 -7.41
CA LEU A 322 12.77 10.21 -7.33
C LEU A 322 12.96 9.08 -8.34
N THR A 323 11.98 8.18 -8.46
CA THR A 323 11.96 7.11 -9.46
C THR A 323 12.11 7.67 -10.87
N SER A 324 11.40 8.73 -11.24
CA SER A 324 11.48 9.30 -12.59
C SER A 324 12.89 9.81 -12.95
N ASN A 325 13.65 10.33 -11.97
CA ASN A 325 15.04 10.74 -12.17
C ASN A 325 15.98 9.58 -12.50
N THR A 326 15.57 8.33 -12.23
CA THR A 326 16.38 7.13 -12.51
C THR A 326 16.17 6.58 -13.92
N PHE A 327 15.20 7.10 -14.68
CA PHE A 327 14.99 6.68 -16.07
C PHE A 327 16.13 7.11 -17.01
N ASN A 328 17.06 7.93 -16.51
CA ASN A 328 18.33 8.19 -17.16
C ASN A 328 19.43 8.33 -16.11
N LYS A 329 20.56 7.64 -16.28
CA LYS A 329 21.68 7.70 -15.32
C LYS A 329 22.23 9.12 -15.15
N LYS A 330 22.10 9.98 -16.15
CA LYS A 330 22.55 11.39 -16.10
C LYS A 330 21.69 12.28 -15.20
N THR A 331 20.47 11.85 -14.86
CA THR A 331 19.54 12.60 -14.01
C THR A 331 19.47 12.07 -12.59
N VAL A 332 20.22 11.00 -12.28
CA VAL A 332 20.29 10.42 -10.94
C VAL A 332 20.95 11.43 -9.99
N PRO A 333 20.34 11.76 -8.85
CA PRO A 333 20.92 12.68 -7.89
C PRO A 333 22.18 12.09 -7.25
N GLU A 334 23.24 12.90 -7.15
CA GLU A 334 24.49 12.52 -6.48
C GLU A 334 24.33 12.41 -4.96
N LYS A 335 23.38 13.15 -4.38
CA LYS A 335 23.07 13.16 -2.95
C LYS A 335 21.55 13.12 -2.76
N LEU A 336 21.11 12.37 -1.75
CA LEU A 336 19.72 12.36 -1.32
C LEU A 336 19.58 13.19 -0.05
N GLN A 337 18.51 13.98 0.02
CA GLN A 337 18.04 14.54 1.29
C GLN A 337 17.41 13.41 2.12
N SER A 338 17.45 13.50 3.44
CA SER A 338 16.96 12.40 4.28
C SER A 338 15.45 12.21 4.15
N LEU A 339 14.67 13.28 3.99
CA LEU A 339 13.23 13.19 3.75
C LEU A 339 12.93 12.44 2.44
N ASP A 340 13.69 12.72 1.37
CA ASP A 340 13.59 12.03 0.10
C ASP A 340 13.93 10.53 0.25
N LEU A 341 14.99 10.20 1.02
CA LEU A 341 15.35 8.81 1.31
C LEU A 341 14.24 8.08 2.08
N PHE A 342 13.76 8.66 3.18
CA PHE A 342 12.74 8.03 4.00
C PHE A 342 11.40 7.89 3.25
N ALA A 343 11.06 8.86 2.41
CA ALA A 343 9.91 8.76 1.51
C ALA A 343 10.12 7.66 0.45
N LEU A 344 11.33 7.48 -0.08
CA LEU A 344 11.63 6.40 -1.03
C LEU A 344 11.49 5.02 -0.38
N ILE A 345 12.05 4.81 0.82
CA ILE A 345 11.99 3.53 1.54
C ILE A 345 10.55 3.20 1.98
N ASN A 346 9.84 4.16 2.59
CA ASN A 346 8.43 3.97 2.96
C ASN A 346 7.55 3.76 1.71
N GLY A 347 7.79 4.54 0.65
CA GLY A 347 7.06 4.39 -0.61
C GLY A 347 7.28 3.02 -1.25
N LEU A 348 8.52 2.52 -1.26
CA LEU A 348 8.83 1.16 -1.73
C LEU A 348 7.99 0.12 -0.98
N ASP A 349 7.91 0.19 0.35
CA ASP A 349 7.09 -0.74 1.14
C ASP A 349 5.61 -0.61 0.79
N ILE A 350 5.09 0.62 0.65
CA ILE A 350 3.67 0.82 0.36
C ILE A 350 3.30 0.34 -1.06
N PHE A 351 4.16 0.54 -2.06
CA PHE A 351 3.95 -0.02 -3.40
C PHE A 351 4.06 -1.54 -3.39
N THR A 352 5.06 -2.08 -2.71
CA THR A 352 5.27 -3.53 -2.53
C THR A 352 4.06 -4.20 -1.86
N GLU A 353 3.57 -3.63 -0.76
CA GLU A 353 2.44 -4.19 -0.02
C GLU A 353 1.22 -4.32 -0.93
N SER A 354 0.96 -3.33 -1.79
CA SER A 354 -0.18 -3.39 -2.70
C SER A 354 -0.11 -4.56 -3.68
N ILE A 355 1.09 -4.98 -4.11
CA ILE A 355 1.27 -6.17 -4.95
C ILE A 355 0.92 -7.43 -4.16
N THR A 356 1.52 -7.61 -2.98
CA THR A 356 1.27 -8.80 -2.14
C THR A 356 -0.17 -8.92 -1.66
N VAL A 357 -0.88 -7.79 -1.52
CA VAL A 357 -2.30 -7.77 -1.13
C VAL A 357 -3.22 -8.33 -2.22
N ILE A 358 -2.84 -8.30 -3.50
CA ILE A 358 -3.61 -8.90 -4.60
C ILE A 358 -3.79 -10.41 -4.33
N ASP A 359 -2.70 -11.10 -3.96
CA ASP A 359 -2.74 -12.52 -3.63
C ASP A 359 -3.55 -12.78 -2.34
N LYS A 360 -3.47 -11.88 -1.34
CA LYS A 360 -4.31 -11.97 -0.14
C LYS A 360 -5.80 -11.93 -0.48
N PHE A 361 -6.22 -11.11 -1.44
CA PHE A 361 -7.61 -11.07 -1.88
C PHE A 361 -8.05 -12.34 -2.61
N ALA A 362 -7.19 -12.90 -3.48
CA ALA A 362 -7.47 -14.19 -4.10
C ALA A 362 -7.61 -15.30 -3.04
N MET A 363 -6.71 -15.32 -2.06
CA MET A 363 -6.74 -16.27 -0.95
C MET A 363 -8.00 -16.12 -0.09
N ARG A 364 -8.43 -14.89 0.23
CA ARG A 364 -9.67 -14.63 0.98
C ARG A 364 -10.90 -15.24 0.31
N VAL A 365 -11.00 -15.14 -1.04
CA VAL A 365 -12.09 -15.76 -1.80
C VAL A 365 -11.98 -17.30 -1.76
N LYS A 366 -10.79 -17.86 -1.99
CA LYS A 366 -10.55 -19.32 -1.91
C LYS A 366 -10.95 -19.88 -0.53
N CYS A 367 -10.52 -19.21 0.55
CA CYS A 367 -10.91 -19.57 1.91
C CYS A 367 -12.42 -19.46 2.14
N GLY A 368 -13.06 -18.39 1.66
CA GLY A 368 -14.51 -18.24 1.74
C GLY A 368 -15.27 -19.39 1.09
N ILE A 369 -14.85 -19.81 -0.12
CA ILE A 369 -15.43 -20.95 -0.84
C ILE A 369 -15.22 -22.26 -0.06
N PHE A 370 -14.02 -22.47 0.47
CA PHE A 370 -13.71 -23.67 1.25
C PHE A 370 -14.58 -23.76 2.51
N ILE A 371 -14.68 -22.66 3.27
CA ILE A 371 -15.48 -22.59 4.51
C ILE A 371 -16.97 -22.80 4.19
N LEU A 372 -17.49 -22.19 3.12
CA LEU A 372 -18.88 -22.38 2.69
C LEU A 372 -19.16 -23.83 2.29
N SER A 373 -18.25 -24.45 1.53
CA SER A 373 -18.35 -25.86 1.13
C SER A 373 -18.38 -26.79 2.35
N LEU A 374 -17.50 -26.57 3.32
CA LEU A 374 -17.48 -27.34 4.57
C LEU A 374 -18.77 -27.16 5.38
N PHE A 375 -19.28 -25.93 5.47
CA PHE A 375 -20.54 -25.63 6.16
C PHE A 375 -21.72 -26.36 5.53
N LEU A 376 -21.84 -26.33 4.19
CA LEU A 376 -22.89 -27.04 3.46
C LEU A 376 -22.79 -28.56 3.64
N PHE A 377 -21.58 -29.12 3.61
CA PHE A 377 -21.35 -30.54 3.87
C PHE A 377 -21.82 -30.96 5.26
N VAL A 378 -21.47 -30.19 6.30
CA VAL A 378 -21.91 -30.45 7.68
C VAL A 378 -23.43 -30.33 7.80
N LEU A 379 -24.04 -29.32 7.16
CA LEU A 379 -25.49 -29.13 7.18
C LEU A 379 -26.22 -30.31 6.51
N ILE A 380 -25.74 -30.77 5.36
CA ILE A 380 -26.28 -31.95 4.66
C ILE A 380 -26.10 -33.21 5.50
N PHE A 381 -24.94 -33.40 6.12
CA PHE A 381 -24.67 -34.55 7.01
C PHE A 381 -25.61 -34.57 8.21
N ILE A 382 -25.85 -33.41 8.84
CA ILE A 382 -26.82 -33.27 9.92
C ILE A 382 -28.22 -33.65 9.41
N ILE A 383 -28.66 -33.07 8.28
CA ILE A 383 -29.97 -33.39 7.69
C ILE A 383 -30.09 -34.90 7.43
N TYR A 384 -29.07 -35.53 6.86
CA TYR A 384 -29.02 -36.98 6.62
C TYR A 384 -29.15 -37.80 7.91
N LEU A 385 -28.43 -37.44 8.98
CA LEU A 385 -28.57 -38.08 10.29
C LEU A 385 -30.00 -37.94 10.84
N PHE A 386 -30.69 -36.83 10.55
CA PHE A 386 -32.06 -36.60 11.02
C PHE A 386 -33.14 -37.28 10.18
N THR A 387 -32.93 -37.45 8.88
CA THR A 387 -33.90 -38.04 7.92
C THR A 387 -33.68 -39.52 7.63
N SER A 388 -32.52 -40.09 7.96
CA SER A 388 -32.24 -41.50 7.70
C SER A 388 -33.17 -42.42 8.53
N PRO A 389 -33.90 -43.36 7.89
CA PRO A 389 -34.81 -44.29 8.56
C PRO A 389 -34.10 -45.32 9.45
N THR A 390 -32.75 -45.34 9.48
CA THR A 390 -31.95 -46.22 10.34
C THR A 390 -31.96 -45.83 11.83
N LYS A 391 -32.60 -44.70 12.19
CA LYS A 391 -32.80 -44.22 13.57
C LYS A 391 -33.43 -45.23 14.53
N THR A 392 -34.21 -46.19 14.04
CA THR A 392 -34.82 -47.19 14.93
C THR A 392 -33.81 -48.11 15.59
N ASN A 393 -32.60 -48.31 15.02
CA ASN A 393 -31.62 -49.25 15.58
C ASN A 393 -30.50 -48.57 16.35
N PHE A 394 -29.92 -47.45 15.89
CA PHE A 394 -28.75 -46.85 16.55
C PHE A 394 -29.08 -46.24 17.93
N PHE A 395 -30.17 -45.48 18.05
CA PHE A 395 -30.63 -44.95 19.35
C PHE A 395 -31.19 -46.04 20.28
N LYS A 396 -31.74 -47.16 19.74
CA LYS A 396 -32.10 -48.34 20.54
C LYS A 396 -30.88 -49.05 21.13
N ILE A 397 -29.79 -49.17 20.38
CA ILE A 397 -28.54 -49.80 20.83
C ILE A 397 -27.85 -48.94 21.90
N LEU A 398 -27.80 -47.62 21.73
CA LEU A 398 -27.27 -46.71 22.76
C LEU A 398 -28.10 -46.74 24.06
N ARG A 399 -29.45 -46.78 23.95
CA ARG A 399 -30.34 -46.89 25.11
C ARG A 399 -30.26 -48.26 25.80
N SER A 400 -30.02 -49.33 25.05
CA SER A 400 -29.75 -50.69 25.55
C SER A 400 -28.44 -50.75 26.36
N ASN A 401 -27.38 -50.10 25.87
CA ASN A 401 -26.08 -50.11 26.53
C ASN A 401 -26.03 -49.21 27.78
N PHE A 402 -26.85 -48.15 27.85
CA PHE A 402 -27.00 -47.35 29.07
C PHE A 402 -27.82 -48.07 30.15
N LYS A 403 -28.84 -48.87 29.78
CA LYS A 403 -29.61 -49.67 30.75
C LYS A 403 -28.80 -50.81 31.37
N LYS A 404 -27.91 -51.47 30.61
CA LYS A 404 -27.02 -52.53 31.10
C LYS A 404 -25.88 -52.05 32.03
N LYS A 405 -25.74 -50.75 32.26
CA LYS A 405 -24.70 -50.16 33.12
C LYS A 405 -25.23 -49.60 34.45
N VAL A 406 -26.54 -49.75 34.69
CA VAL A 406 -27.27 -49.25 35.87
C VAL A 406 -27.94 -50.40 36.66
N GLU A 407 -27.79 -51.64 36.19
CA GLU A 407 -27.91 -52.87 36.98
C GLU A 407 -26.49 -53.41 37.23
#